data_AF-A0A2M7TUC9-F1
#
_entry.id   AF-A0A2M7TUC9-F1
#
_cell.length_a   1.000
_cell.length_b   1.000
_cell.length_c   1.000
_cell.angle_alpha   90.00
_cell.angle_beta   90.00
_cell.angle_gamma   90.00
#
_symmetry.space_group_name_H-M   'P 1'
#
loop_
_entity.id
_entity.type
_entity.pdbx_description
1 polymer ?
#
loop_
_entity_poly.entity_id
_entity_poly.type
_entity_poly.pdbx_seq_one_letter_code
_entity_poly.pdbx_strand_id
1 'polypeptide(L)'
;MASGYISKNDSKNNKSKIGVLSNEILSDSRSVPKTPQKLTLRGILGLNQPVEINSAATGWTKENLGISDLSRQEMVLLDNRQKELEKAIAELQAELKSLVSASEGIGTQIENAVLENIPEVSEYQVSFLKRLKNLIVGFRKNLNQASAWLECFNTKKKKKNYFWSMAKDKKKGGEAYMFSDEHSAARSVA
;
A
#
# COMPACT_ATOMS: atom_id res chain seq x y z
N MET A 1 36.73 -19.51 34.33
CA MET A 1 37.71 -18.45 34.02
C MET A 1 37.04 -17.47 33.11
N ALA A 2 36.77 -16.27 33.62
CA ALA A 2 36.06 -15.20 32.94
C ALA A 2 37.06 -14.29 32.21
N SER A 3 36.72 -13.91 30.99
CA SER A 3 37.25 -12.75 30.27
C SER A 3 36.01 -12.13 29.59
N GLY A 4 35.51 -10.93 29.88
CA GLY A 4 36.19 -9.68 30.20
C GLY A 4 36.85 -9.16 28.91
N TYR A 5 36.49 -8.04 28.27
CA TYR A 5 35.80 -6.82 28.71
C TYR A 5 35.47 -5.87 27.53
N ILE A 6 34.37 -5.13 27.69
CA ILE A 6 34.22 -3.65 27.55
C ILE A 6 34.21 -2.96 26.16
N SER A 7 33.05 -2.35 25.94
CA SER A 7 32.70 -1.20 25.08
C SER A 7 33.50 0.08 25.37
N LYS A 8 33.84 0.84 24.33
CA LYS A 8 34.18 2.27 24.45
C LYS A 8 33.36 3.07 23.45
N ASN A 9 32.33 3.74 23.98
CA ASN A 9 31.77 4.96 23.42
C ASN A 9 32.71 6.12 23.80
N ASP A 10 33.10 6.93 22.82
CA ASP A 10 33.69 8.24 23.07
C ASP A 10 32.70 9.34 22.68
N SER A 11 32.32 10.14 23.68
CA SER A 11 31.66 11.43 23.55
C SER A 11 32.69 12.54 23.74
N LYS A 12 32.66 13.55 22.87
CA LYS A 12 33.14 14.95 23.01
C LYS A 12 32.95 15.58 21.62
N ASN A 13 32.43 16.79 21.39
CA ASN A 13 32.26 17.93 22.26
C ASN A 13 31.26 18.91 21.60
N ASN A 14 30.44 19.57 22.40
CA ASN A 14 29.61 20.71 22.02
C ASN A 14 30.48 21.95 21.71
N LYS A 15 30.08 22.77 20.73
CA LYS A 15 29.91 24.23 20.89
C LYS A 15 29.26 24.88 19.65
N SER A 16 28.16 25.56 19.95
CA SER A 16 27.28 26.41 19.13
C SER A 16 27.92 27.70 18.61
N LYS A 17 27.50 28.15 17.41
CA LYS A 17 27.19 29.55 17.02
C LYS A 17 26.26 29.48 15.79
N ILE A 18 24.97 29.77 15.88
CA ILE A 18 24.34 31.09 15.65
C ILE A 18 24.97 31.85 14.48
N GLY A 19 24.22 31.99 13.39
CA GLY A 19 24.51 33.05 12.42
C GLY A 19 23.99 32.80 11.00
N VAL A 20 22.79 33.34 10.75
CA VAL A 20 22.40 33.97 9.48
C VAL A 20 21.94 33.05 8.33
N LEU A 21 20.65 33.21 8.04
CA LEU A 21 19.93 32.83 6.82
C LEU A 21 20.68 33.32 5.58
N SER A 22 21.15 32.39 4.75
CA SER A 22 21.43 32.65 3.34
C SER A 22 20.56 31.73 2.50
N ASN A 23 19.53 32.33 1.91
CA ASN A 23 18.75 31.77 0.82
C ASN A 23 19.69 31.55 -0.37
N GLU A 24 20.32 30.38 -0.47
CA GLU A 24 20.89 29.91 -1.74
C GLU A 24 19.78 29.23 -2.54
N ILE A 25 18.89 30.08 -3.06
CA ILE A 25 17.93 29.73 -4.09
C ILE A 25 18.44 30.41 -5.37
N LEU A 26 19.01 29.58 -6.25
CA LEU A 26 19.16 29.76 -7.70
C LEU A 26 19.69 31.13 -8.18
N SER A 27 21.00 31.20 -8.41
CA SER A 27 21.60 32.18 -9.31
C SER A 27 21.34 31.81 -10.78
N ASP A 28 20.67 32.74 -11.45
CA ASP A 28 20.80 33.11 -12.87
C ASP A 28 21.07 32.01 -13.90
N SER A 29 19.98 31.48 -14.46
CA SER A 29 19.83 31.40 -15.92
C SER A 29 18.35 31.35 -16.31
N ARG A 30 17.56 32.30 -15.78
CA ARG A 30 16.28 32.62 -16.41
C ARG A 30 16.61 33.46 -17.64
N SER A 31 16.74 32.81 -18.79
CA SER A 31 16.52 33.51 -20.06
C SER A 31 15.18 34.23 -19.90
N VAL A 32 15.22 35.55 -19.97
CA VAL A 32 14.00 36.37 -19.98
C VAL A 32 13.12 35.77 -21.08
N PRO A 33 11.93 35.22 -20.78
CA PRO A 33 11.01 34.92 -21.85
C PRO A 33 10.69 36.28 -22.46
N LYS A 34 11.13 36.49 -23.71
CA LYS A 34 10.69 37.63 -24.53
C LYS A 34 9.19 37.71 -24.32
N THR A 35 8.74 38.77 -23.66
CA THR A 35 7.32 39.05 -23.52
C THR A 35 6.73 38.94 -24.93
N PRO A 36 5.68 38.13 -25.16
CA PRO A 36 5.05 38.13 -26.47
C PRO A 36 4.54 39.56 -26.66
N GLN A 37 5.03 40.23 -27.69
CA GLN A 37 4.58 41.57 -28.05
C GLN A 37 3.06 41.50 -28.11
N LYS A 38 2.40 42.21 -27.19
CA LYS A 38 0.94 42.29 -27.12
C LYS A 38 0.48 42.88 -28.45
N LEU A 39 0.02 42.02 -29.36
CA LEU A 39 -0.60 42.45 -30.61
C LEU A 39 -1.85 43.25 -30.22
N THR A 40 -1.73 44.57 -30.26
CA THR A 40 -2.87 45.45 -30.12
C THR A 40 -3.66 45.34 -31.41
N LEU A 41 -4.59 44.38 -31.47
CA LEU A 41 -5.67 44.36 -32.47
C LEU A 41 -6.64 45.51 -32.13
N ARG A 42 -6.18 46.74 -32.34
CA ARG A 42 -7.00 47.94 -32.30
C ARG A 42 -6.71 48.74 -33.57
N GLY A 43 -7.53 48.46 -34.57
CA GLY A 43 -7.62 49.15 -35.85
C GLY A 43 -8.90 48.67 -36.51
N ILE A 44 -9.64 49.58 -37.14
CA ILE A 44 -10.83 49.23 -37.92
C ILE A 44 -10.32 48.52 -39.17
N LEU A 45 -10.62 47.23 -39.32
CA LEU A 45 -10.31 46.49 -40.55
C LEU A 45 -11.13 47.10 -41.70
N GLY A 46 -10.48 47.40 -42.82
CA GLY A 46 -11.19 47.82 -44.02
C GLY A 46 -12.07 46.69 -44.55
N LEU A 47 -13.23 47.01 -45.13
CA LEU A 47 -14.08 46.05 -45.82
C LEU A 47 -13.24 45.31 -46.89
N ASN A 48 -13.32 43.97 -46.90
CA ASN A 48 -12.56 43.05 -47.75
C ASN A 48 -11.05 42.86 -47.47
N GLN A 49 -10.55 43.21 -46.28
CA GLN A 49 -9.18 42.86 -45.91
C GLN A 49 -9.10 41.44 -45.29
N PRO A 50 -8.39 40.48 -45.92
CA PRO A 50 -8.24 39.14 -45.36
C PRO A 50 -7.28 39.15 -44.16
N VAL A 51 -7.70 38.51 -43.07
CA VAL A 51 -6.84 38.28 -41.89
C VAL A 51 -6.18 36.92 -42.07
N GLU A 52 -4.87 36.90 -42.32
CA GLU A 52 -4.08 35.67 -42.25
C GLU A 52 -3.85 35.29 -40.79
N ILE A 53 -4.68 34.37 -40.28
CA ILE A 53 -4.44 33.75 -38.97
C ILE A 53 -3.29 32.77 -39.17
N ASN A 54 -2.07 33.18 -38.82
CA ASN A 54 -0.94 32.27 -38.77
C ASN A 54 -1.22 31.20 -37.69
N SER A 55 -1.68 30.01 -38.11
CA SER A 55 -2.00 28.90 -37.23
C SER A 55 -0.77 28.24 -36.58
N ALA A 56 0.43 28.79 -36.82
CA ALA A 56 1.68 28.33 -36.19
C ALA A 56 1.72 28.54 -34.67
N ALA A 57 0.73 29.21 -34.07
CA ALA A 57 0.68 29.49 -32.63
C ALA A 57 -0.39 28.70 -31.84
N THR A 58 -0.96 27.63 -32.40
CA THR A 58 -1.87 26.72 -31.66
C THR A 58 -1.33 25.30 -31.60
N GLY A 59 -0.06 25.17 -31.27
CA GLY A 59 0.50 23.92 -30.77
C GLY A 59 0.14 23.76 -29.30
N TRP A 60 -1.04 23.25 -28.97
CA TRP A 60 -1.29 22.65 -27.66
C TRP A 60 -0.45 21.37 -27.55
N THR A 61 0.86 21.51 -27.40
CA THR A 61 1.75 20.37 -27.15
C THR A 61 1.50 19.90 -25.72
N LYS A 62 1.56 18.58 -25.50
CA LYS A 62 1.34 17.94 -24.18
C LYS A 62 2.18 18.56 -23.05
N GLU A 63 3.28 19.17 -23.42
CA GLU A 63 4.26 19.85 -22.57
C GLU A 63 3.74 21.20 -22.04
N ASN A 64 2.90 21.91 -22.81
CA ASN A 64 2.35 23.22 -22.43
C ASN A 64 1.12 23.14 -21.51
N LEU A 65 0.54 21.94 -21.36
CA LEU A 65 -0.66 21.69 -20.55
C LEU A 65 -0.34 21.13 -19.14
N GLY A 66 0.94 20.96 -18.78
CA GLY A 66 1.33 20.40 -17.47
C GLY A 66 0.89 18.95 -17.23
N ILE A 67 0.30 18.28 -18.23
CA ILE A 67 -0.26 16.94 -18.12
C ILE A 67 0.84 15.92 -17.79
N SER A 68 2.04 16.10 -18.34
CA SER A 68 3.19 15.23 -18.04
C SER A 68 3.64 15.32 -16.59
N ASP A 69 3.60 16.51 -16.00
CA ASP A 69 4.01 16.72 -14.61
C ASP A 69 2.93 16.24 -13.64
N LEU A 70 1.66 16.43 -13.97
CA LEU A 70 0.54 15.86 -13.23
C LEU A 70 0.59 14.33 -13.22
N SER A 71 0.77 13.70 -14.38
CA SER A 71 0.91 12.24 -14.46
C SER A 71 2.13 11.72 -13.69
N ARG A 72 3.26 12.45 -13.69
CA ARG A 72 4.42 12.09 -12.87
C ARG A 72 4.12 12.18 -11.38
N GLN A 73 3.43 13.24 -10.94
CA GLN A 73 3.01 13.40 -9.54
C GLN A 73 2.05 12.29 -9.11
N GLU A 74 1.09 11.94 -9.95
CA GLU A 74 0.16 10.83 -9.72
C GLU A 74 0.90 9.50 -9.55
N MET A 75 1.85 9.20 -10.44
CA MET A 75 2.64 7.96 -10.34
C MET A 75 3.46 7.89 -9.05
N VAL A 76 4.10 8.99 -8.64
CA VAL A 76 4.84 9.06 -7.38
C VAL A 76 3.93 8.82 -6.17
N LEU A 77 2.72 9.38 -6.17
CA LEU A 77 1.75 9.15 -5.10
C LEU A 77 1.29 7.69 -5.04
N LEU A 78 1.04 7.07 -6.19
CA LEU A 78 0.67 5.65 -6.27
C LEU A 78 1.81 4.74 -5.80
N ASP A 79 3.04 5.02 -6.21
CA ASP A 79 4.22 4.27 -5.79
C ASP A 79 4.46 4.37 -4.28
N ASN A 80 4.29 5.56 -3.71
CA ASN A 80 4.42 5.76 -2.26
C ASN A 80 3.35 4.98 -1.50
N ARG A 81 2.10 5.05 -1.95
CA ARG A 81 1.00 4.26 -1.37
C ARG A 81 1.28 2.76 -1.46
N GLN A 82 1.81 2.29 -2.59
CA GLN A 82 2.15 0.88 -2.77
C GLN A 82 3.24 0.43 -1.79
N LYS A 83 4.29 1.25 -1.61
CA LYS A 83 5.35 0.99 -0.63
C LYS A 83 4.84 0.97 0.81
N GLU A 84 3.94 1.89 1.16
CA GLU A 84 3.30 1.91 2.48
C GLU A 84 2.50 0.62 2.73
N LEU A 85 1.74 0.16 1.73
CA LEU A 85 1.00 -1.09 1.82
C LEU A 85 1.93 -2.30 1.97
N GLU A 86 3.01 -2.36 1.20
CA GLU A 86 4.00 -3.44 1.31
C GLU A 86 4.66 -3.48 2.69
N LYS A 87 5.00 -2.30 3.24
CA LYS A 87 5.53 -2.18 4.60
C LYS A 87 4.53 -2.68 5.65
N ALA A 88 3.28 -2.23 5.57
CA ALA A 88 2.23 -2.65 6.50
C ALA A 88 1.98 -4.17 6.43
N ILE A 89 2.02 -4.76 5.23
CA ILE A 89 1.90 -6.21 5.05
C ILE A 89 3.08 -6.93 5.71
N ALA A 90 4.31 -6.44 5.54
CA ALA A 90 5.50 -7.05 6.13
C ALA A 90 5.49 -6.98 7.67
N GLU A 91 5.05 -5.85 8.23
CA GLU A 91 4.87 -5.67 9.68
C GLU A 91 3.84 -6.68 10.22
N LEU A 92 2.66 -6.76 9.61
CA LEU A 92 1.63 -7.73 10.01
C LEU A 92 2.10 -9.19 9.89
N GLN A 93 2.90 -9.52 8.87
CA GLN A 93 3.47 -10.87 8.75
C GLN A 93 4.46 -11.20 9.88
N ALA A 94 5.28 -10.23 10.28
CA ALA A 94 6.22 -10.40 11.39
C ALA A 94 5.48 -10.58 12.73
N GLU A 95 4.44 -9.78 12.97
CA GLU A 95 3.59 -9.89 14.16
C GLU A 95 2.88 -11.26 14.20
N LEU A 96 2.29 -11.70 13.09
CA LEU A 96 1.65 -13.01 13.00
C LEU A 96 2.64 -14.14 13.28
N LYS A 97 3.88 -14.05 12.78
CA LYS A 97 4.94 -15.04 13.05
C LYS A 97 5.31 -15.08 14.53
N SER A 98 5.43 -13.92 15.18
CA SER A 98 5.67 -13.83 16.62
C SER A 98 4.51 -14.45 17.41
N LEU A 99 3.27 -14.17 17.01
CA LEU A 99 2.07 -14.69 17.68
C LEU A 99 1.95 -16.21 17.57
N VAL A 100 2.30 -16.79 16.41
CA VAL A 100 2.36 -18.25 16.22
C VAL A 100 3.39 -18.87 17.17
N SER A 101 4.59 -18.30 17.27
CA SER A 101 5.63 -18.81 18.18
C SER A 101 5.22 -18.74 19.66
N ALA A 102 4.49 -17.70 20.07
CA ALA A 102 3.95 -17.59 21.42
C ALA A 102 2.81 -18.60 21.66
N SER A 103 2.03 -18.93 20.63
CA SER A 103 0.91 -19.86 20.73
C SER A 103 1.32 -21.33 20.83
N GLU A 104 2.46 -21.74 20.29
CA GLU A 104 2.96 -23.13 20.37
C GLU A 104 3.19 -23.58 21.82
N GLY A 105 3.58 -22.66 22.72
CA GLY A 105 3.80 -22.95 24.14
C GLY A 105 2.50 -23.05 24.97
N ILE A 106 1.37 -22.56 24.47
CA ILE A 106 0.12 -22.54 25.24
C ILE A 106 -0.50 -23.95 25.35
N GLY A 107 -0.36 -24.77 24.30
CA GLY A 107 -0.89 -26.14 24.30
C GLY A 107 -0.31 -27.00 25.42
N THR A 108 1.01 -26.98 25.57
CA THR A 108 1.73 -27.74 26.61
C THR A 108 1.44 -27.22 28.01
N GLN A 109 1.29 -25.91 28.20
CA GLN A 109 0.88 -25.32 29.49
C GLN A 109 -0.53 -25.73 29.89
N ILE A 110 -1.47 -25.80 28.94
CA ILE A 110 -2.83 -26.27 29.19
C ILE A 110 -2.83 -27.77 29.53
N GLU A 111 -2.06 -28.58 28.80
CA GLU A 111 -1.92 -30.02 29.12
C GLU A 111 -1.34 -30.23 30.52
N ASN A 112 -0.31 -29.48 30.89
CA ASN A 112 0.25 -29.51 32.24
C ASN A 112 -0.77 -29.08 33.30
N ALA A 113 -1.57 -28.03 33.05
CA ALA A 113 -2.62 -27.59 33.96
C ALA A 113 -3.78 -28.60 34.10
N VAL A 114 -4.00 -29.46 33.10
CA VAL A 114 -4.98 -30.57 33.16
C VAL A 114 -4.42 -31.76 33.92
N LEU A 115 -3.12 -32.04 33.78
CA LEU A 115 -2.42 -33.15 34.44
C LEU A 115 -2.01 -32.84 35.88
N GLU A 116 -1.96 -31.55 36.26
CA GLU A 116 -1.64 -31.12 37.61
C GLU A 116 -2.67 -31.68 38.61
N ASN A 117 -2.18 -32.47 39.56
CA ASN A 117 -3.02 -33.01 40.62
C ASN A 117 -3.38 -31.88 41.57
N ILE A 118 -4.66 -31.55 41.67
CA ILE A 118 -5.17 -30.50 42.54
C ILE A 118 -5.31 -31.08 43.96
N PRO A 119 -4.41 -30.72 44.91
CA PRO A 119 -4.33 -31.40 46.19
C PRO A 119 -5.41 -30.95 47.19
N GLU A 120 -6.00 -29.76 46.98
CA GLU A 120 -6.96 -29.16 47.92
C GLU A 120 -8.16 -28.61 47.16
N VAL A 121 -9.32 -29.30 47.24
CA VAL A 121 -10.54 -28.94 46.52
C VAL A 121 -11.13 -27.65 47.08
N SER A 122 -11.00 -26.55 46.33
CA SER A 122 -11.56 -25.24 46.69
C SER A 122 -12.50 -24.68 45.62
N GLU A 123 -13.49 -23.88 46.02
CA GLU A 123 -14.39 -23.18 45.09
C GLU A 123 -13.62 -22.30 44.10
N TYR A 124 -12.49 -21.74 44.52
CA TYR A 124 -11.63 -20.93 43.67
C TYR A 124 -11.09 -21.71 42.48
N GLN A 125 -10.55 -22.92 42.70
CA GLN A 125 -10.03 -23.75 41.62
C GLN A 125 -11.13 -24.17 40.64
N VAL A 126 -12.34 -24.47 41.15
CA VAL A 126 -13.50 -24.77 40.29
C VAL A 126 -13.84 -23.57 39.40
N SER A 127 -13.85 -22.36 39.96
CA SER A 127 -14.07 -21.12 39.20
C SER A 127 -12.97 -20.86 38.18
N PHE A 128 -11.71 -21.10 38.56
CA PHE A 128 -10.53 -20.96 37.70
C PHE A 128 -10.58 -21.92 36.50
N LEU A 129 -10.78 -23.22 36.75
CA LEU A 129 -10.92 -24.23 35.70
C LEU A 129 -12.12 -23.95 34.78
N LYS A 130 -13.23 -23.45 35.33
CA LYS A 130 -14.40 -23.04 34.54
C LYS A 130 -14.08 -21.85 33.63
N ARG A 131 -13.31 -20.87 34.11
CA ARG A 131 -12.84 -19.73 33.29
C ARG A 131 -11.88 -20.20 32.21
N LEU A 132 -10.92 -21.07 32.54
CA LEU A 132 -10.00 -21.66 31.56
C LEU A 132 -10.76 -22.43 30.47
N LYS A 133 -11.72 -23.27 30.84
CA LYS A 133 -12.58 -23.99 29.89
C LYS A 133 -13.29 -23.02 28.93
N ASN A 134 -13.91 -21.97 29.47
CA ASN A 134 -14.63 -20.99 28.64
C ASN A 134 -13.68 -20.24 27.68
N LEU A 135 -12.47 -19.90 28.14
CA LEU A 135 -11.44 -19.28 27.31
C LEU A 135 -11.03 -20.19 26.16
N ILE A 136 -10.76 -21.47 26.42
CA ILE A 136 -10.39 -22.46 25.40
C ILE A 136 -11.52 -22.64 24.37
N VAL A 137 -12.77 -22.70 24.82
CA VAL A 137 -13.94 -22.79 23.93
C VAL A 137 -14.05 -21.54 23.04
N GLY A 138 -13.85 -20.35 23.60
CA GLY A 138 -13.81 -19.10 22.84
C GLY A 138 -12.70 -19.10 21.79
N PHE A 139 -11.49 -19.52 22.19
CA PHE A 139 -10.35 -19.64 21.29
C PHE A 139 -10.62 -20.60 20.13
N ARG A 140 -11.20 -21.78 20.40
CA ARG A 140 -11.58 -22.74 19.34
C ARG A 140 -12.58 -22.16 18.35
N LYS A 141 -13.57 -21.41 18.82
CA LYS A 141 -14.55 -20.74 17.93
C LYS A 141 -13.86 -19.74 17.01
N ASN A 142 -13.00 -18.89 17.55
CA ASN A 142 -12.25 -17.90 16.79
C ASN A 142 -11.30 -18.58 15.77
N LEU A 143 -10.62 -19.65 16.17
CA LEU A 143 -9.75 -20.43 15.29
C LEU A 143 -10.52 -21.04 14.11
N ASN A 144 -11.69 -21.62 14.37
CA ASN A 144 -12.55 -22.19 13.33
C ASN A 144 -13.03 -21.13 12.35
N GLN A 145 -13.44 -19.96 12.84
CA GLN A 145 -13.83 -18.83 12.00
C GLN A 145 -12.66 -18.33 11.14
N ALA A 146 -11.47 -18.19 11.72
CA ALA A 146 -10.26 -17.80 10.99
C ALA A 146 -9.89 -18.83 9.91
N SER A 147 -9.97 -20.12 10.22
CA SER A 147 -9.75 -21.21 9.26
C SER A 147 -10.73 -21.14 8.08
N ALA A 148 -12.03 -21.00 8.37
CA ALA A 148 -13.06 -20.86 7.34
C ALA A 148 -12.84 -19.61 6.48
N TRP A 149 -12.42 -18.49 7.08
CA TRP A 149 -12.10 -17.27 6.35
C TRP A 149 -10.89 -17.44 5.44
N LEU A 150 -9.82 -18.09 5.92
CA LEU A 150 -8.63 -18.41 5.12
C LEU A 150 -8.96 -19.36 3.97
N GLU A 151 -9.80 -20.35 4.19
CA GLU A 151 -10.28 -21.25 3.13
C GLU A 151 -11.07 -20.48 2.06
N CYS A 152 -12.04 -19.65 2.48
CA CYS A 152 -12.79 -18.79 1.58
C CYS A 152 -11.88 -17.83 0.80
N PHE A 153 -10.86 -17.27 1.45
CA PHE A 153 -9.90 -16.37 0.82
C PHE A 153 -9.05 -17.13 -0.22
N ASN A 154 -8.53 -18.30 0.14
CA ASN A 154 -7.70 -19.12 -0.74
C ASN A 154 -8.49 -19.66 -1.94
N THR A 155 -9.74 -20.10 -1.74
CA THR A 155 -10.61 -20.55 -2.83
C THR A 155 -10.93 -19.40 -3.80
N LYS A 156 -11.26 -18.20 -3.29
CA LYS A 156 -11.44 -17.00 -4.13
C LYS A 156 -10.17 -16.63 -4.88
N LYS A 157 -9.00 -16.66 -4.22
CA LYS A 157 -7.70 -16.40 -4.83
C LYS A 157 -7.41 -17.38 -5.98
N LYS A 158 -7.63 -18.68 -5.76
CA LYS A 158 -7.46 -19.73 -6.78
C LYS A 158 -8.38 -19.50 -7.98
N LYS A 159 -9.67 -19.24 -7.75
CA LYS A 159 -10.65 -18.95 -8.82
C LYS A 159 -10.27 -17.72 -9.65
N LYS A 160 -9.89 -16.63 -8.98
CA LYS A 160 -9.42 -15.40 -9.64
C LYS A 160 -8.17 -15.69 -10.49
N ASN A 161 -7.20 -16.40 -9.95
CA ASN A 161 -5.99 -16.74 -10.69
C ASN A 161 -6.29 -17.60 -11.93
N TYR A 162 -7.13 -18.62 -11.77
CA TYR A 162 -7.56 -19.49 -12.87
C TYR A 162 -8.31 -18.73 -13.96
N PHE A 163 -9.21 -17.82 -13.57
CA PHE A 163 -9.93 -16.95 -14.50
C PHE A 163 -8.96 -16.09 -15.32
N TRP A 164 -8.02 -15.40 -14.66
CA TRP A 164 -7.06 -14.54 -15.36
C TRP A 164 -6.02 -15.33 -16.16
N SER A 165 -5.66 -16.55 -15.75
CA SER A 165 -4.81 -17.42 -16.58
C SER A 165 -5.54 -17.85 -17.84
N MET A 166 -6.82 -18.23 -17.75
CA MET A 166 -7.62 -18.60 -18.92
C MET A 166 -7.84 -17.41 -19.85
N ALA A 167 -8.08 -16.21 -19.31
CA ALA A 167 -8.22 -15.00 -20.10
C ALA A 167 -6.95 -14.70 -20.91
N LYS A 168 -5.76 -14.91 -20.33
CA LYS A 168 -4.46 -14.70 -21.01
C LYS A 168 -4.11 -15.78 -22.04
N ASP A 169 -4.78 -16.94 -22.01
CA ASP A 169 -4.50 -18.05 -22.92
C ASP A 169 -5.00 -17.77 -24.34
N LYS A 170 -4.14 -17.15 -25.17
CA LYS A 170 -4.45 -16.83 -26.57
C LYS A 170 -4.80 -18.05 -27.43
N LYS A 171 -4.20 -19.21 -27.15
CA LYS A 171 -4.44 -20.47 -27.90
C LYS A 171 -5.87 -21.00 -27.76
N LYS A 172 -6.56 -20.67 -26.67
CA LYS A 172 -7.93 -21.09 -26.39
C LYS A 172 -8.95 -20.01 -26.71
N GLY A 173 -8.52 -18.87 -27.27
CA GLY A 173 -9.37 -17.73 -27.53
C GLY A 173 -9.88 -17.04 -26.26
N GLY A 174 -9.14 -17.11 -25.14
CA GLY A 174 -9.58 -16.61 -23.84
C GLY A 174 -10.03 -15.14 -23.85
N GLU A 175 -9.21 -14.25 -24.41
CA GLU A 175 -9.54 -12.81 -24.54
C GLU A 175 -10.78 -12.61 -25.44
N ALA A 176 -10.83 -13.29 -26.59
CA ALA A 176 -11.96 -13.19 -27.52
C ALA A 176 -13.27 -13.72 -26.92
N TYR A 177 -13.21 -14.77 -26.10
CA TYR A 177 -14.35 -15.32 -25.37
C TYR A 177 -14.81 -14.38 -24.23
N MET A 178 -13.88 -13.72 -23.54
CA MET A 178 -14.24 -12.73 -22.50
C MET A 178 -14.95 -11.50 -23.08
N PHE A 179 -14.60 -11.10 -24.30
CA PHE A 179 -15.20 -9.98 -25.02
C PHE A 179 -16.37 -10.38 -25.92
N SER A 180 -16.77 -11.65 -25.94
CA SER A 180 -17.92 -12.06 -26.74
C SER A 180 -19.23 -11.51 -26.15
N ASP A 181 -20.18 -11.19 -27.02
CA ASP A 181 -21.51 -10.71 -26.62
C ASP A 181 -22.24 -11.75 -25.77
N GLU A 182 -22.01 -13.05 -26.03
CA GLU A 182 -22.55 -14.16 -25.24
C GLU A 182 -22.03 -14.14 -23.79
N HIS A 183 -20.73 -13.90 -23.60
CA HIS A 183 -20.15 -13.81 -22.26
C HIS A 183 -20.61 -12.54 -21.52
N SER A 184 -20.75 -11.43 -22.23
CA SER A 184 -21.26 -10.18 -21.69
C SER A 184 -22.73 -10.32 -21.26
N ALA A 185 -23.57 -10.96 -22.07
CA ALA A 185 -24.97 -11.25 -21.75
C ALA A 185 -25.10 -12.12 -20.49
N ALA A 186 -24.31 -13.20 -20.38
CA ALA A 186 -24.31 -14.08 -19.21
C ALA A 186 -23.93 -13.37 -17.90
N ARG A 187 -23.16 -12.28 -17.96
CA ARG A 187 -22.75 -11.47 -16.80
C ARG A 187 -23.68 -10.30 -16.50
N SER A 188 -24.52 -9.91 -17.46
CA SER A 188 -25.45 -8.78 -17.34
C SER A 188 -26.77 -9.12 -16.63
N VAL A 189 -27.08 -10.41 -16.45
CA VAL A 189 -28.25 -10.85 -15.68
C VAL A 189 -27.91 -10.73 -14.19
N ALA A 190 -28.40 -9.66 -13.58
CA ALA A 190 -28.43 -9.41 -12.14
C ALA A 190 -29.86 -9.05 -11.72
#